data_AF-A0A2D6IXT5-F1
#
_entry.id   AF-A0A2D6IXT5-F1
#
_cell.length_a   1.000
_cell.length_b   1.000
_cell.length_c   1.000
_cell.angle_alpha   90.00
_cell.angle_beta   90.00
_cell.angle_gamma   90.00
#
_symmetry.space_group_name_H-M   'P 1'
#
loop_
_entity.id
_entity.type
_entity.pdbx_description
1 polymer ?
#
loop_
_entity_poly.entity_id
_entity_poly.type
_entity_poly.pdbx_seq_one_letter_code
_entity_poly.pdbx_strand_id
1 'polypeptide(L)' 'MAKKAEDIYQDALLLSDEEWEKLLGYLVSPPKGNFASPEIEQAWLEEAKRRDRAVADGKEKLIPGEEVMRELRERYCL' A
#
# COMPACT_ATOMS: atom_id res chain seq x y z
N MET A 1 22.41 10.79 -2.26
CA MET A 1 21.04 11.35 -2.16
C MET A 1 20.13 10.50 -3.02
N ALA A 2 18.85 10.34 -2.63
CA ALA A 2 17.88 9.66 -3.50
C ALA A 2 17.67 10.46 -4.80
N LYS A 3 17.39 9.76 -5.91
CA LYS A 3 16.97 10.39 -7.18
C LYS A 3 15.60 11.08 -6.98
N LYS A 4 15.26 12.03 -7.85
CA LYS A 4 13.91 12.62 -7.85
C LYS A 4 12.90 11.59 -8.36
N ALA A 5 11.65 11.72 -7.90
CA ALA A 5 10.58 10.82 -8.30
C ALA A 5 10.37 10.85 -9.83
N GLU A 6 10.50 12.03 -10.45
CA GLU A 6 10.39 12.22 -11.90
C GLU A 6 11.48 11.43 -12.65
N ASP A 7 12.71 11.43 -12.15
CA ASP A 7 13.82 10.69 -12.78
C ASP A 7 13.60 9.18 -12.66
N ILE A 8 13.14 8.71 -11.50
CA ILE A 8 12.79 7.29 -11.26
C ILE A 8 11.65 6.86 -12.18
N TYR A 9 10.65 7.72 -12.38
CA TYR A 9 9.55 7.45 -13.28
C TYR A 9 10.01 7.33 -14.73
N GLN A 10 10.87 8.23 -15.22
CA GLN A 10 11.43 8.15 -16.57
C GLN A 10 12.25 6.87 -16.76
N ASP A 11 13.06 6.48 -15.78
CA ASP A 11 13.80 5.21 -15.82
C ASP A 11 12.84 4.00 -15.87
N ALA A 12 11.74 4.06 -15.12
CA ALA A 12 10.77 2.98 -15.05
C ALA A 12 9.99 2.80 -16.37
N LEU A 13 9.77 3.87 -17.15
CA LEU A 13 9.14 3.79 -18.49
C LEU A 13 9.97 3.00 -19.52
N LEU A 14 11.26 2.79 -19.25
CA LEU A 14 12.16 2.07 -20.15
C LEU A 14 12.25 0.57 -19.83
N LEU A 15 11.57 0.11 -18.78
CA LEU A 15 11.59 -1.29 -18.36
C LEU A 15 10.78 -2.17 -19.31
N SER A 16 11.18 -3.43 -19.42
CA SER A 16 10.31 -4.47 -19.98
C SER A 16 9.11 -4.74 -19.08
N ASP A 17 8.05 -5.36 -19.60
CA ASP A 17 6.85 -5.72 -18.84
C ASP A 17 7.19 -6.56 -17.58
N GLU A 18 8.12 -7.52 -17.71
CA GLU A 18 8.55 -8.37 -16.60
C GLU A 18 9.30 -7.58 -15.51
N GLU A 19 10.16 -6.65 -15.90
CA GLU A 19 10.91 -5.80 -14.97
C GLU A 19 9.99 -4.76 -14.31
N TRP A 20 9.01 -4.24 -15.04
CA TRP A 20 7.99 -3.35 -14.51
C TRP A 20 7.14 -4.04 -13.43
N GLU A 21 6.69 -5.27 -13.69
CA GLU A 21 5.93 -6.06 -12.71
C GLU A 21 6.75 -6.32 -11.43
N LYS A 22 8.05 -6.65 -11.58
CA LYS A 22 8.97 -6.80 -10.44
C LYS A 22 9.15 -5.49 -9.67
N LEU A 23 9.31 -4.36 -10.37
CA LEU A 23 9.41 -3.04 -9.74
C LEU A 23 8.14 -2.69 -8.96
N LEU A 24 6.96 -2.95 -9.52
CA LEU A 24 5.69 -2.78 -8.82
C LEU A 24 5.64 -3.63 -7.54
N GLY A 25 6.12 -4.88 -7.58
CA GLY A 25 6.24 -5.71 -6.39
C GLY A 25 7.06 -5.05 -5.28
N TYR A 26 8.21 -4.45 -5.63
CA TYR A 26 9.07 -3.74 -4.67
C TYR A 26 8.45 -2.44 -4.15
N LEU A 27 7.66 -1.73 -4.98
CA LEU A 27 7.04 -0.46 -4.60
C LEU A 27 5.76 -0.63 -3.79
N VAL A 28 4.92 -1.60 -4.15
CA VAL A 28 3.61 -1.86 -3.52
C VAL A 28 3.76 -2.65 -2.23
N SER A 29 4.70 -3.60 -2.20
CA SER A 29 5.02 -4.39 -1.02
C SER A 29 6.50 -4.24 -0.69
N PRO A 30 6.95 -3.04 -0.28
CA PRO A 30 8.33 -2.86 0.10
C PRO A 30 8.69 -3.85 1.23
N PRO A 31 9.92 -4.38 1.25
CA PRO A 31 10.34 -5.26 2.34
C PRO A 31 10.04 -4.60 3.68
N LYS A 32 9.51 -5.39 4.63
CA LYS A 32 9.13 -4.92 5.96
C LYS A 32 10.20 -4.00 6.55
N GLY A 33 9.80 -2.81 7.02
CA GLY A 33 10.71 -1.84 7.63
C GLY A 33 11.17 -0.70 6.71
N ASN A 34 10.63 -0.56 5.48
CA ASN A 34 10.97 0.55 4.59
C ASN A 34 10.20 1.85 4.90
N PHE A 35 9.95 2.13 6.19
CA PHE A 35 9.39 3.41 6.61
C PHE A 35 10.47 4.49 6.50
N ALA A 36 10.06 5.72 6.18
CA ALA A 36 11.01 6.84 6.05
C ALA A 36 11.76 7.15 7.35
N SER A 37 11.23 6.71 8.50
CA SER A 37 11.93 6.70 9.79
C SER A 37 11.34 5.68 10.77
N PRO A 38 12.09 5.29 11.83
CA PRO A 38 11.60 4.42 12.90
C PRO A 38 10.37 4.98 13.63
N GLU A 39 10.26 6.31 13.75
CA GLU A 39 9.12 6.96 14.38
C GLU A 39 7.84 6.76 13.59
N ILE A 40 7.93 6.80 12.25
CA ILE A 40 6.79 6.54 11.36
C ILE A 40 6.37 5.07 11.47
N GLU A 41 7.34 4.14 11.49
CA GLU A 41 7.05 2.72 11.70
C GLU A 41 6.30 2.49 13.01
N GLN A 42 6.78 3.08 14.11
CA GLN A 42 6.18 2.96 15.42
C GLN A 42 4.76 3.53 15.46
N ALA A 43 4.55 4.73 14.91
CA ALA A 43 3.21 5.34 14.82
C ALA A 43 2.25 4.48 13.99
N TRP A 44 2.73 3.87 12.91
CA TRP A 44 1.92 2.96 12.08
C TRP A 44 1.53 1.69 12.84
N LEU A 45 2.46 1.11 13.58
CA LEU A 45 2.22 -0.08 14.42
C LEU A 45 1.21 0.21 15.54
N GLU A 46 1.29 1.38 16.17
CA GLU A 46 0.35 1.82 17.19
C GLU A 46 -1.07 1.97 16.63
N GLU A 47 -1.19 2.58 15.44
CA GLU A 47 -2.50 2.73 14.78
C GLU A 47 -3.07 1.37 14.35
N ALA A 48 -2.25 0.47 13.81
CA ALA A 48 -2.68 -0.88 13.46
C ALA A 48 -3.25 -1.62 14.69
N LYS A 49 -2.54 -1.56 15.83
CA LYS A 49 -3.01 -2.14 17.10
C LYS A 49 -4.25 -1.45 17.66
N ARG A 50 -4.44 -0.15 17.41
CA ARG A 50 -5.64 0.59 17.82
C ARG A 50 -6.85 0.13 17.01
N ARG A 51 -6.72 0.04 15.68
CA ARG A 51 -7.80 -0.40 14.77
C ARG A 51 -8.21 -1.84 15.02
N ASP A 52 -7.24 -2.74 15.18
CA ASP A 52 -7.51 -4.14 15.50
C ASP A 52 -8.35 -4.28 16.78
N ARG A 53 -7.96 -3.58 17.85
CA ARG A 53 -8.74 -3.52 19.09
C ARG A 53 -10.11 -2.87 18.91
N ALA A 54 -10.21 -1.79 18.14
CA ALA A 54 -11.49 -1.13 17.90
C ALA A 54 -12.49 -2.06 17.18
N VAL A 55 -12.02 -2.88 16.25
CA VAL A 55 -12.82 -3.91 15.59
C VAL A 55 -13.20 -5.03 16.57
N ALA A 56 -12.22 -5.55 17.33
CA ALA A 56 -12.46 -6.60 18.32
C ALA A 56 -13.46 -6.19 19.42
N ASP A 57 -13.40 -4.92 19.85
CA ASP A 57 -14.30 -4.31 20.82
C ASP A 57 -15.68 -3.94 20.22
N GLY A 58 -15.87 -4.11 18.90
CA GLY A 58 -17.09 -3.71 18.19
C GLY A 58 -17.31 -2.20 18.07
N LYS A 59 -16.28 -1.39 18.31
CA LYS A 59 -16.30 0.08 18.17
C LYS A 59 -16.22 0.53 16.71
N GLU A 60 -15.58 -0.27 15.86
CA GLU A 60 -15.48 -0.05 14.43
C GLU A 60 -16.09 -1.24 13.67
N LYS A 61 -16.78 -0.95 12.55
CA LYS A 61 -17.37 -1.97 11.68
C LYS A 61 -16.52 -2.12 10.43
N LEU A 62 -16.22 -3.36 10.06
CA LEU A 62 -15.58 -3.67 8.80
C LEU A 62 -16.61 -3.67 7.65
N ILE A 63 -16.15 -3.30 6.46
CA ILE A 63 -16.91 -3.48 5.23
C ILE A 63 -16.53 -4.85 4.65
N PRO A 64 -17.47 -5.69 4.23
CA PRO A 64 -17.16 -6.94 3.54
C PRO A 64 -16.32 -6.67 2.29
N GLY A 65 -15.17 -7.33 2.17
CA GLY A 65 -14.26 -7.12 1.04
C GLY A 65 -14.91 -7.41 -0.32
N GLU A 66 -15.80 -8.40 -0.38
CA GLU A 66 -16.55 -8.77 -1.58
C GLU A 66 -17.44 -7.62 -2.09
N GLU A 67 -18.06 -6.88 -1.16
CA GLU A 67 -18.88 -5.71 -1.45
C GLU A 67 -18.04 -4.56 -2.00
N VAL A 68 -16.89 -4.28 -1.36
CA VAL A 68 -15.93 -3.29 -1.85
C VAL A 68 -15.51 -3.61 -3.28
N MET A 69 -15.14 -4.87 -3.55
CA MET A 69 -14.69 -5.27 -4.88
C MET A 69 -15.82 -5.23 -5.91
N ARG A 70 -17.07 -5.53 -5.53
CA ARG A 70 -18.24 -5.39 -6.41
C ARG A 70 -18.42 -3.92 -6.81
N GLU A 71 -18.43 -3.00 -5.85
CA GLU A 71 -18.60 -1.57 -6.11
C GLU A 71 -17.47 -0.99 -6.98
N LEU A 72 -16.22 -1.45 -6.76
CA LEU A 72 -15.08 -1.02 -7.57
C LEU A 72 -15.23 -1.42 -9.04
N ARG A 73 -15.70 -2.66 -9.31
CA ARG A 73 -15.96 -3.12 -10.69
C ARG A 73 -17.08 -2.33 -11.36
N GLU A 74 -18.17 -2.08 -10.64
CA GLU A 74 -19.30 -1.29 -11.14
C GLU A 74 -18.89 0.16 -11.47
N ARG A 75 -18.01 0.76 -10.65
CA ARG A 75 -17.59 2.16 -10.82
C ARG A 75 -16.50 2.35 -11.87
N TYR A 76 -15.56 1.42 -11.99
CA TYR A 76 -14.34 1.60 -12.79
C TYR A 76 -14.16 0.59 -13.94
N CYS A 77 -15.14 -0.29 -14.19
CA CYS A 77 -15.05 -1.34 -15.22
C CYS A 77 -13.78 -2.20 -15.10
N LEU A 78 -13.38 -2.54 -13.86
CA LEU A 78 -12.36 -3.55 -13.57
C LEU A 78 -12.88 -4.97 -13.83
#